data_AF-D8RWZ6-F1
#
_entry.id   AF-D8RWZ6-F1
#
_cell.length_a   1.000
_cell.length_b   1.000
_cell.length_c   1.000
_cell.angle_alpha   90.00
_cell.angle_beta   90.00
_cell.angle_gamma   90.00
#
_symmetry.space_group_name_H-M   'P 1'
#
loop_
_entity.id
_entity.type
_entity.pdbx_description
1 polymer ?
#
loop_
_entity_poly.entity_id
_entity_poly.type
_entity_poly.pdbx_seq_one_letter_code
_entity_poly.pdbx_strand_id
1 'polypeptide(L)'
;MPCRNLVSWNAKLTAHAKRGHLEESKALFDRMPERDVVSWTAMLSAYSQNHNLSKSKQIFDDMPCRNLMRNEGFSPDEAAFTCVLLSCIHKGNVKIAHSFFYSMIFDHGLSASKQQFGCVIDTLGRAGHLWPAEDLIRQMPFEPIAKDWICFMGACNNHKNVDAAARAAQCALDLDRKGAATYVLLRNVYCEKP
;
A
#
# COMPACT_ATOMS: atom_id res chain seq x y z
N MET A 1 3.30 -40.89 -2.45
CA MET A 1 2.60 -39.61 -2.67
C MET A 1 3.37 -38.54 -1.92
N PRO A 2 3.78 -37.41 -2.52
CA PRO A 2 4.52 -36.39 -1.77
C PRO A 2 3.59 -35.75 -0.75
N CYS A 3 3.97 -35.82 0.52
CA CYS A 3 3.25 -35.21 1.63
C CYS A 3 3.12 -33.71 1.34
N ARG A 4 1.90 -33.21 1.15
CA ARG A 4 1.65 -31.77 1.05
C ARG A 4 1.89 -31.16 2.42
N ASN A 5 3.09 -30.63 2.65
CA ASN A 5 3.39 -29.84 3.83
C ASN A 5 2.93 -28.38 3.63
N LEU A 6 2.81 -27.63 4.73
CA LEU A 6 2.36 -26.24 4.75
C LEU A 6 3.13 -25.35 3.75
N VAL A 7 4.44 -25.56 3.64
CA VAL A 7 5.31 -24.86 2.67
C VAL A 7 4.85 -25.06 1.22
N SER A 8 4.48 -26.28 0.84
CA SER A 8 4.00 -26.58 -0.53
C SER A 8 2.65 -25.92 -0.84
N TRP A 9 1.78 -25.78 0.16
CA TRP A 9 0.52 -25.05 0.04
C TRP A 9 0.77 -23.55 -0.11
N ASN A 10 1.62 -22.99 0.74
CA ASN A 10 2.02 -21.59 0.69
C ASN A 10 2.65 -21.23 -0.66
N ALA A 11 3.56 -22.06 -1.18
CA ALA A 11 4.18 -21.83 -2.48
C ALA A 11 3.14 -21.78 -3.62
N LYS A 12 2.16 -22.69 -3.63
CA LYS A 12 1.07 -22.67 -4.62
C LYS A 12 0.20 -21.44 -4.45
N LEU A 13 -0.22 -21.17 -3.23
CA LEU A 13 -1.09 -20.04 -2.92
C LEU A 13 -0.43 -18.71 -3.34
N THR A 14 0.82 -18.48 -2.95
CA THR A 14 1.57 -17.27 -3.34
C THR A 14 1.74 -17.17 -4.85
N ALA A 15 1.98 -18.29 -5.55
CA ALA A 15 2.11 -18.29 -7.01
C ALA A 15 0.80 -17.89 -7.71
N HIS A 16 -0.35 -18.39 -7.24
CA HIS A 16 -1.66 -17.99 -7.75
C HIS A 16 -2.00 -16.54 -7.39
N ALA A 17 -1.73 -16.13 -6.14
CA ALA A 17 -1.97 -14.78 -5.66
C ALA A 17 -1.20 -13.73 -6.48
N LYS A 18 0.09 -13.98 -6.76
CA LYS A 18 0.94 -13.09 -7.57
C LYS A 18 0.51 -12.98 -9.04
N ARG A 19 -0.26 -13.94 -9.54
CA ARG A 19 -0.82 -13.92 -10.91
C ARG A 19 -2.19 -13.25 -10.97
N GLY A 20 -2.70 -12.73 -9.85
CA GLY A 20 -4.04 -12.13 -9.78
C GLY A 20 -5.18 -13.14 -9.85
N HIS A 21 -4.90 -14.44 -9.79
CA HIS A 21 -5.88 -15.52 -9.84
C HIS A 21 -6.62 -15.65 -8.50
N LEU A 22 -7.54 -14.71 -8.24
CA LEU A 22 -8.15 -14.53 -6.92
C LEU A 22 -9.02 -15.72 -6.51
N GLU A 23 -9.85 -16.22 -7.42
CA GLU A 23 -10.77 -17.32 -7.14
C GLU A 23 -10.01 -18.63 -6.90
N GLU A 24 -8.95 -18.91 -7.66
CA GLU A 24 -8.07 -20.06 -7.46
C GLU A 24 -7.29 -19.95 -6.15
N SER A 25 -6.79 -18.75 -5.82
CA SER A 25 -6.11 -18.49 -4.55
C SER A 25 -7.05 -18.76 -3.39
N LYS A 26 -8.29 -18.26 -3.46
CA LYS A 26 -9.31 -18.49 -2.44
C LYS A 26 -9.65 -19.97 -2.31
N ALA A 27 -9.89 -20.66 -3.42
CA ALA A 27 -10.21 -22.09 -3.41
C ALA A 27 -9.05 -22.94 -2.83
N LEU A 28 -7.79 -22.54 -3.07
CA LEU A 28 -6.63 -23.18 -2.46
C LEU A 28 -6.58 -22.91 -0.95
N PHE A 29 -6.75 -21.65 -0.54
CA PHE A 29 -6.74 -21.24 0.86
C PHE A 29 -7.84 -21.92 1.67
N ASP A 30 -9.05 -22.03 1.13
CA ASP A 30 -10.19 -22.70 1.76
C ASP A 30 -9.94 -24.20 1.98
N ARG A 31 -9.11 -24.83 1.13
CA ARG A 31 -8.72 -26.24 1.20
C ARG A 31 -7.51 -26.51 2.09
N MET A 32 -6.84 -25.49 2.62
CA MET A 32 -5.67 -25.69 3.48
C MET A 32 -6.10 -26.24 4.85
N PRO A 33 -5.53 -27.37 5.30
CA PRO A 33 -5.85 -27.95 6.61
C PRO A 33 -5.33 -27.11 7.78
N GLU A 34 -4.17 -26.46 7.57
CA GLU A 34 -3.54 -25.55 8.52
C GLU A 34 -3.14 -24.27 7.77
N ARG A 35 -3.17 -23.13 8.46
CA ARG A 35 -2.87 -21.81 7.91
C ARG A 35 -1.94 -21.06 8.86
N ASP A 36 -0.88 -20.51 8.31
CA ASP A 36 0.09 -19.63 8.99
C ASP A 36 0.06 -18.21 8.43
N VAL A 37 0.87 -17.33 9.00
CA VAL A 37 1.02 -15.94 8.55
C VAL A 37 1.24 -15.83 7.05
N VAL A 38 2.07 -16.71 6.47
CA VAL A 38 2.38 -16.68 5.04
C VAL A 38 1.14 -16.95 4.19
N SER A 39 0.30 -17.92 4.58
CA SER A 39 -0.96 -18.20 3.88
C SER A 39 -1.94 -17.01 3.92
N TRP A 40 -2.06 -16.33 5.07
CA TRP A 40 -2.91 -15.14 5.23
C TRP A 40 -2.39 -13.95 4.42
N THR A 41 -1.08 -13.66 4.50
CA THR A 41 -0.44 -12.57 3.74
C THR A 41 -0.53 -12.79 2.23
N ALA A 42 -0.48 -14.05 1.76
CA ALA A 42 -0.69 -14.37 0.35
C ALA A 42 -2.12 -14.04 -0.10
N MET A 43 -3.15 -14.33 0.71
CA MET A 43 -4.53 -13.93 0.42
C MET A 43 -4.73 -12.42 0.46
N LEU A 44 -4.14 -11.73 1.44
CA LEU A 44 -4.15 -10.27 1.50
C LEU A 44 -3.53 -9.65 0.24
N SER A 45 -2.40 -10.18 -0.20
CA SER A 45 -1.74 -9.75 -1.44
C SER A 45 -2.66 -9.92 -2.65
N ALA A 46 -3.36 -11.06 -2.76
CA ALA A 46 -4.29 -11.32 -3.87
C ALA A 46 -5.46 -10.32 -3.89
N TYR A 47 -6.06 -10.01 -2.74
CA TYR A 47 -7.15 -9.03 -2.65
C TYR A 47 -6.68 -7.59 -2.87
N SER A 48 -5.47 -7.27 -2.40
CA SER A 48 -4.84 -5.96 -2.60
C SER A 48 -4.61 -5.65 -4.08
N GLN A 49 -4.07 -6.61 -4.83
CA GLN A 49 -3.87 -6.51 -6.28
C GLN A 49 -5.18 -6.37 -7.07
N ASN A 50 -6.27 -6.93 -6.56
CA ASN A 50 -7.62 -6.79 -7.12
C ASN A 50 -8.37 -5.55 -6.59
N HIS A 51 -7.68 -4.66 -5.87
CA HIS A 51 -8.22 -3.40 -5.33
C HIS A 51 -9.48 -3.59 -4.47
N ASN A 52 -9.62 -4.76 -3.84
CA ASN A 52 -10.77 -5.09 -3.03
C ASN A 52 -10.49 -4.80 -1.56
N LEU A 53 -10.52 -3.51 -1.20
CA LEU A 53 -10.27 -3.05 0.16
C LEU A 53 -11.19 -3.72 1.20
N SER A 54 -12.47 -3.89 0.88
CA SER A 54 -13.43 -4.50 1.81
C SER A 54 -13.06 -5.94 2.16
N LYS A 55 -12.73 -6.76 1.15
CA LYS A 55 -12.28 -8.14 1.39
C LYS A 55 -10.88 -8.21 1.96
N SER A 56 -9.97 -7.31 1.55
CA SER A 56 -8.62 -7.25 2.14
C SER A 56 -8.69 -6.95 3.63
N LYS A 57 -9.56 -6.02 4.06
CA LYS A 57 -9.79 -5.73 5.46
C LYS A 57 -10.40 -6.94 6.18
N GLN A 58 -11.42 -7.57 5.59
CA GLN A 58 -12.04 -8.76 6.17
C GLN A 58 -11.01 -9.88 6.40
N ILE A 59 -10.15 -10.18 5.42
CA ILE A 59 -9.10 -11.20 5.58
C ILE A 59 -8.09 -10.81 6.66
N PHE A 60 -7.80 -9.52 6.82
CA PHE A 60 -6.92 -9.04 7.90
C PHE A 60 -7.60 -9.21 9.27
N ASP A 61 -8.87 -8.85 9.38
CA ASP A 61 -9.66 -8.97 10.61
C ASP A 61 -9.89 -10.46 11.00
N ASP A 62 -10.05 -11.34 10.01
CA ASP A 62 -10.18 -12.79 10.18
C ASP A 62 -8.84 -13.48 10.50
N MET A 63 -7.71 -12.79 10.27
CA MET A 63 -6.39 -13.30 10.61
C MET A 63 -6.35 -13.53 12.13
N PRO A 64 -5.93 -14.71 12.63
CA PRO A 64 -5.87 -14.99 14.06
C PRO A 64 -4.85 -14.10 14.77
N CYS A 65 -5.23 -12.86 15.09
CA CYS A 65 -4.40 -11.91 15.79
C CYS A 65 -4.22 -12.35 17.24
N ARG A 66 -2.99 -12.18 17.77
CA ARG A 66 -2.61 -12.53 19.14
C ARG A 66 -3.38 -11.68 20.16
N ASN A 67 -4.63 -12.01 20.45
CA ASN A 67 -5.36 -11.46 21.59
C ASN A 67 -4.74 -12.00 22.89
N LEU A 68 -4.53 -11.10 23.85
CA LEU A 68 -3.81 -11.28 25.13
C LEU A 68 -4.25 -12.49 25.98
N MET A 69 -5.36 -13.17 25.64
CA MET A 69 -5.88 -14.28 26.42
C MET A 69 -5.52 -15.68 25.90
N ARG A 70 -5.17 -15.86 24.60
CA ARG A 70 -5.15 -17.21 24.02
C ARG A 70 -3.77 -17.75 23.62
N ASN A 71 -2.73 -16.92 23.55
CA ASN A 71 -1.34 -17.30 23.20
C ASN A 71 -1.13 -18.12 21.90
N GLU A 72 -2.19 -18.50 21.18
CA GLU A 72 -2.22 -19.26 19.92
C GLU A 72 -2.56 -18.38 18.68
N GLY A 73 -2.31 -17.08 18.77
CA GLY A 73 -2.49 -16.14 17.66
C GLY A 73 -1.16 -15.72 17.05
N PHE A 74 -1.17 -15.41 15.76
CA PHE A 74 -0.06 -14.81 15.06
C PHE A 74 -0.18 -13.28 15.09
N SER A 75 0.92 -12.55 15.26
CA SER A 75 0.88 -11.10 14.98
C SER A 75 0.87 -10.91 13.46
N PRO A 76 0.02 -10.02 12.92
CA PRO A 76 0.21 -9.51 11.57
C PRO A 76 1.65 -9.00 11.41
N ASP A 77 2.27 -9.38 10.31
CA ASP A 77 3.60 -8.90 9.94
C ASP A 77 3.51 -7.60 9.13
N GLU A 78 4.67 -6.99 8.86
CA GLU A 78 4.77 -5.77 8.05
C GLU A 78 4.11 -5.94 6.66
N ALA A 79 4.19 -7.14 6.08
CA ALA A 79 3.66 -7.44 4.77
C ALA A 79 2.11 -7.42 4.75
N ALA A 80 1.46 -7.93 5.80
CA ALA A 80 0.01 -7.87 5.96
C ALA A 80 -0.51 -6.41 5.95
N PHE A 81 0.11 -5.53 6.73
CA PHE A 81 -0.22 -4.10 6.75
C PHE A 81 0.02 -3.44 5.40
N THR A 82 1.13 -3.75 4.74
CA THR A 82 1.45 -3.22 3.40
C THR A 82 0.38 -3.57 2.38
N CYS A 83 -0.14 -4.81 2.42
CA CYS A 83 -1.20 -5.23 1.51
C CYS A 83 -2.49 -4.43 1.71
N VAL A 84 -2.90 -4.19 2.97
CA VAL A 84 -4.09 -3.39 3.28
C VAL A 84 -3.89 -1.94 2.83
N LEU A 85 -2.73 -1.34 3.10
CA LEU A 85 -2.42 0.03 2.67
C LEU A 85 -2.44 0.19 1.14
N LEU A 86 -1.87 -0.76 0.40
CA LEU A 86 -1.93 -0.78 -1.06
C LEU A 86 -3.38 -0.83 -1.58
N SER A 87 -4.27 -1.58 -0.91
CA SER A 87 -5.67 -1.65 -1.30
C SER A 87 -6.45 -0.34 -1.04
N CYS A 88 -5.92 0.55 -0.18
CA CYS A 88 -6.53 1.86 0.12
C CYS A 88 -6.27 2.91 -0.96
N ILE A 89 -5.20 2.74 -1.75
CA ILE A 89 -4.73 3.72 -2.75
C ILE A 89 -5.84 4.08 -3.73
N HIS A 90 -6.45 3.09 -4.37
CA HIS A 90 -7.34 3.34 -5.52
C HIS A 90 -8.58 4.16 -5.19
N LYS A 91 -9.15 3.97 -4.00
CA LYS A 91 -10.33 4.72 -3.54
C LYS A 91 -9.98 5.98 -2.75
N GLY A 92 -8.69 6.26 -2.52
CA GLY A 92 -8.26 7.37 -1.66
C GLY A 92 -8.84 7.27 -0.25
N ASN A 93 -8.98 6.05 0.30
CA ASN A 93 -9.63 5.89 1.61
C ASN A 93 -8.67 6.22 2.75
N VAL A 94 -8.49 7.53 2.98
CA VAL A 94 -7.55 8.08 3.98
C VAL A 94 -7.84 7.57 5.38
N LYS A 95 -9.12 7.45 5.76
CA LYS A 95 -9.50 7.00 7.12
C LYS A 95 -8.97 5.60 7.41
N ILE A 96 -9.15 4.67 6.47
CA ILE A 96 -8.67 3.30 6.64
C ILE A 96 -7.15 3.26 6.59
N ALA A 97 -6.53 3.95 5.62
CA ALA A 97 -5.08 4.00 5.50
C ALA A 97 -4.40 4.51 6.78
N HIS A 98 -4.89 5.63 7.34
CA HIS A 98 -4.36 6.20 8.58
C HIS A 98 -4.56 5.24 9.76
N SER A 99 -5.75 4.66 9.91
CA SER A 99 -6.03 3.72 11.01
C SER A 99 -5.05 2.54 11.00
N PHE A 100 -4.81 1.94 9.84
CA PHE A 100 -3.87 0.82 9.71
C PHE A 100 -2.42 1.26 9.90
N PHE A 101 -2.04 2.42 9.37
CA PHE A 101 -0.67 2.94 9.53
C PHE A 101 -0.34 3.24 11.00
N TYR A 102 -1.25 3.86 11.74
CA TYR A 102 -1.06 4.12 13.17
C TYR A 102 -1.10 2.82 14.00
N SER A 103 -2.04 1.91 13.72
CA SER A 103 -2.13 0.63 14.43
C SER A 103 -0.86 -0.21 14.27
N MET A 104 -0.28 -0.23 13.06
CA MET A 104 1.00 -0.90 12.79
C MET A 104 2.11 -0.41 13.73
N ILE A 105 2.21 0.90 13.95
CA ILE A 105 3.28 1.51 14.75
C ILE A 105 2.98 1.41 16.25
N PHE A 106 1.78 1.78 16.68
CA PHE A 106 1.45 1.94 18.09
C PHE A 106 0.92 0.67 18.75
N ASP A 107 0.12 -0.13 18.04
CA ASP A 107 -0.48 -1.34 18.62
C ASP A 107 0.41 -2.57 18.39
N HIS A 108 1.09 -2.63 17.23
CA HIS A 108 1.93 -3.76 16.84
C HIS A 108 3.44 -3.51 16.98
N GLY A 109 3.87 -2.27 17.28
CA GLY A 109 5.28 -1.93 17.47
C GLY A 109 6.14 -2.13 16.21
N LEU A 110 5.55 -2.14 15.03
CA LEU A 110 6.25 -2.34 13.76
C LEU A 110 6.78 -1.01 13.24
N SER A 111 7.96 -1.05 12.61
CA SER A 111 8.54 0.13 11.95
C SER A 111 7.95 0.28 10.54
N ALA A 112 7.54 1.50 10.20
CA ALA A 112 6.99 1.78 8.88
C ALA A 112 8.10 1.91 7.82
N SER A 113 8.06 1.10 6.76
CA SER A 113 8.97 1.17 5.64
C SER A 113 8.61 2.28 4.66
N LYS A 114 9.58 2.71 3.84
CA LYS A 114 9.39 3.73 2.79
C LYS A 114 8.20 3.43 1.86
N GLN A 115 7.97 2.15 1.57
CA GLN A 115 6.84 1.73 0.75
C GLN A 115 5.49 2.08 1.39
N GLN A 116 5.35 1.90 2.70
CA GLN A 116 4.10 2.18 3.42
C GLN A 116 3.82 3.68 3.51
N PHE A 117 4.86 4.51 3.73
CA PHE A 117 4.76 5.96 3.58
C PHE A 117 4.29 6.35 2.18
N GLY A 118 4.89 5.76 1.13
CA GLY A 118 4.48 5.98 -0.25
C GLY A 118 2.99 5.65 -0.51
N CYS A 119 2.48 4.58 0.10
CA CYS A 119 1.06 4.22 0.00
C CYS A 119 0.15 5.27 0.67
N VAL A 120 0.54 5.79 1.83
CA VAL A 120 -0.23 6.84 2.54
C VAL A 120 -0.20 8.14 1.74
N ILE A 121 0.96 8.53 1.20
CA ILE A 121 1.11 9.71 0.33
C ILE A 121 0.23 9.60 -0.91
N ASP A 122 0.24 8.47 -1.63
CA ASP A 122 -0.62 8.26 -2.82
C ASP A 122 -2.10 8.27 -2.44
N THR A 123 -2.47 7.66 -1.31
CA THR A 123 -3.85 7.68 -0.79
C THR A 123 -4.33 9.10 -0.48
N LEU A 124 -3.51 9.91 0.21
CA LEU A 124 -3.79 11.31 0.50
C LEU A 124 -3.89 12.15 -0.77
N GLY A 125 -2.95 11.95 -1.70
CA GLY A 125 -2.93 12.63 -3.00
C GLY A 125 -4.19 12.37 -3.80
N ARG A 126 -4.59 11.11 -3.97
CA ARG A 126 -5.82 10.73 -4.69
C ARG A 126 -7.08 11.29 -4.04
N ALA A 127 -7.12 11.36 -2.71
CA ALA A 127 -8.21 11.95 -1.96
C ALA A 127 -8.25 13.49 -1.99
N GLY A 128 -7.25 14.15 -2.56
CA GLY A 128 -7.17 15.61 -2.67
C GLY A 128 -6.57 16.29 -1.43
N HIS A 129 -6.10 15.52 -0.45
CA HIS A 129 -5.38 16.03 0.71
C HIS A 129 -3.92 16.33 0.36
N LEU A 130 -3.71 17.31 -0.54
CA LEU A 130 -2.40 17.59 -1.11
C LEU A 130 -1.41 18.16 -0.10
N TRP A 131 -1.85 19.05 0.79
CA TRP A 131 -0.95 19.62 1.81
C TRP A 131 -0.46 18.55 2.81
N PRO A 132 -1.32 17.71 3.41
CA PRO A 132 -0.85 16.59 4.23
C PRO A 132 0.06 15.61 3.49
N ALA A 133 -0.19 15.35 2.20
CA ALA A 133 0.68 14.49 1.40
C ALA A 133 2.07 15.11 1.18
N GLU A 134 2.13 16.40 0.85
CA GLU A 134 3.38 17.15 0.70
C GLU A 134 4.17 17.19 2.01
N ASP A 135 3.49 17.47 3.11
CA ASP A 135 4.08 17.50 4.45
C ASP A 135 4.66 16.15 4.85
N LEU A 136 3.92 15.06 4.58
CA LEU A 136 4.39 13.70 4.87
C LEU A 136 5.64 13.32 4.07
N ILE A 137 5.76 13.73 2.80
CA ILE A 137 6.99 13.51 2.02
C ILE A 137 8.19 14.20 2.67
N ARG A 138 8.00 15.39 3.25
CA ARG A 138 9.09 16.16 3.87
C ARG A 138 9.47 15.65 5.25
N GLN A 139 8.50 15.13 6.00
CA GLN A 139 8.69 14.67 7.38
C GLN A 139 9.03 13.18 7.50
N MET A 140 8.92 12.40 6.42
CA MET A 140 9.23 10.97 6.50
C MET A 140 10.70 10.75 6.94
N PRO A 141 10.99 9.70 7.73
CA PRO A 141 12.33 9.45 8.27
C PRO A 141 13.33 8.92 7.21
N PHE A 142 12.96 8.99 5.93
CA PHE A 142 13.74 8.51 4.80
C PHE A 142 14.01 9.67 3.85
N GLU A 143 15.14 9.62 3.15
CA GLU A 143 15.43 10.64 2.13
C GLU A 143 14.44 10.52 0.95
N PRO A 144 13.71 11.60 0.61
CA PRO A 144 12.84 11.62 -0.56
C PRO A 144 13.64 11.46 -1.84
N ILE A 145 13.12 10.66 -2.78
CA ILE A 145 13.68 10.54 -4.13
C ILE A 145 12.76 11.24 -5.13
N ALA A 146 13.27 11.55 -6.33
CA ALA A 146 12.49 12.23 -7.37
C ALA A 146 11.16 11.52 -7.67
N LYS A 147 11.11 10.18 -7.61
CA LYS A 147 9.88 9.39 -7.80
C LYS A 147 8.79 9.71 -6.79
N ASP A 148 9.13 10.02 -5.54
CA ASP A 148 8.16 10.34 -4.48
C ASP A 148 7.42 11.65 -4.84
N TRP A 149 8.18 12.66 -5.30
CA TRP A 149 7.65 13.93 -5.79
C TRP A 149 6.88 13.81 -7.11
N ILE A 150 7.35 13.00 -8.05
CA ILE A 150 6.67 12.73 -9.32
C ILE A 150 5.30 12.07 -9.06
N CYS A 151 5.23 11.12 -8.12
CA CYS A 151 3.96 10.49 -7.73
C CYS A 151 2.98 11.52 -7.17
N PHE A 152 3.45 12.39 -6.27
CA PHE A 152 2.65 13.48 -5.70
C PHE A 152 2.19 14.50 -6.76
N MET A 153 3.05 14.85 -7.71
CA MET A 153 2.67 15.70 -8.84
C MET A 153 1.51 15.10 -9.63
N GLY A 154 1.53 13.79 -9.89
CA GLY A 154 0.41 13.09 -10.54
C GLY A 154 -0.92 13.30 -9.81
N ALA A 155 -0.90 13.33 -8.47
CA ALA A 155 -2.08 13.70 -7.68
C ALA A 155 -2.45 15.19 -7.82
N CYS A 156 -1.47 16.11 -7.79
CA CYS A 156 -1.72 17.53 -8.00
C CYS A 156 -2.36 17.83 -9.36
N ASN A 157 -1.94 17.12 -10.42
CA ASN A 157 -2.55 17.20 -11.75
C ASN A 157 -4.04 16.84 -11.71
N ASN A 158 -4.38 15.71 -11.11
CA ASN A 158 -5.78 15.25 -11.01
C ASN A 158 -6.68 16.26 -10.27
N HIS A 159 -6.11 17.00 -9.32
CA HIS A 159 -6.80 18.01 -8.52
C HIS A 159 -6.57 19.44 -9.01
N LYS A 160 -5.91 19.63 -10.15
CA LYS A 160 -5.62 20.93 -10.79
C LYS A 160 -4.95 21.95 -9.87
N ASN A 161 -4.13 21.49 -8.92
CA ASN A 161 -3.43 22.37 -7.98
C ASN A 161 -2.04 22.74 -8.53
N VAL A 162 -1.98 23.91 -9.17
CA VAL A 162 -0.77 24.41 -9.83
C VAL A 162 0.35 24.69 -8.84
N ASP A 163 0.03 25.29 -7.69
CA ASP A 163 1.03 25.72 -6.72
C ASP A 163 1.73 24.52 -6.06
N ALA A 164 0.96 23.50 -5.68
CA ALA A 164 1.51 22.26 -5.13
C ALA A 164 2.34 21.50 -6.17
N ALA A 165 1.87 21.42 -7.42
CA ALA A 165 2.61 20.79 -8.50
C ALA A 165 3.94 21.50 -8.80
N ALA A 166 3.96 22.84 -8.79
CA ALA A 166 5.17 23.63 -9.03
C ALA A 166 6.22 23.42 -7.92
N ARG A 167 5.81 23.43 -6.64
CA ARG A 167 6.72 23.13 -5.52
C ARG A 167 7.28 21.72 -5.62
N ALA A 168 6.42 20.73 -5.88
CA ALA A 168 6.83 19.34 -6.03
C ALA A 168 7.78 19.14 -7.22
N ALA A 169 7.54 19.83 -8.33
CA ALA A 169 8.40 19.80 -9.51
C ALA A 169 9.80 20.37 -9.21
N GLN A 170 9.88 21.45 -8.44
CA GLN A 170 11.16 22.00 -8.00
C GLN A 170 11.94 20.95 -7.19
N CYS A 171 11.31 20.35 -6.18
CA CYS A 171 11.94 19.31 -5.36
C CYS A 171 12.36 18.09 -6.20
N ALA A 172 11.57 17.69 -7.20
CA ALA A 172 11.93 16.60 -8.11
C ALA A 172 13.13 16.95 -9.00
N LEU A 173 13.21 18.17 -9.53
CA LEU A 173 14.30 18.63 -10.41
C LEU A 173 15.62 18.87 -9.66
N ASP A 174 15.54 19.25 -8.39
CA ASP A 174 16.72 19.37 -7.52
C ASP A 174 17.39 17.99 -7.31
N LEU A 175 16.59 16.91 -7.32
CA LEU A 175 17.06 15.53 -7.19
C LEU A 175 17.43 14.90 -8.55
N ASP A 176 16.66 15.18 -9.60
CA ASP A 176 16.92 14.73 -10.98
C ASP A 176 16.57 15.82 -12.00
N ARG A 177 17.59 16.58 -12.39
CA ARG A 177 17.45 17.70 -13.32
C ARG A 177 16.99 17.30 -14.73
N LYS A 178 17.16 16.03 -15.12
CA LYS A 178 16.79 15.53 -16.46
C LYS A 178 15.53 14.67 -16.44
N GLY A 179 14.78 14.66 -15.33
CA GLY A 179 13.57 13.87 -15.16
C GLY A 179 12.46 14.26 -16.15
N ALA A 180 12.34 13.53 -17.26
CA ALA A 180 11.34 13.79 -18.30
C ALA A 180 9.90 13.76 -17.76
N ALA A 181 9.61 12.86 -16.81
CA ALA A 181 8.30 12.75 -16.18
C ALA A 181 7.88 14.06 -15.46
N THR A 182 8.83 14.72 -14.79
CA THR A 182 8.59 15.98 -14.10
C THR A 182 8.17 17.08 -15.07
N TYR A 183 8.87 17.23 -16.19
CA TYR A 183 8.52 18.22 -17.21
C TYR A 183 7.15 17.93 -17.87
N VAL A 184 6.85 16.66 -18.15
CA VAL A 184 5.55 16.26 -18.74
C VAL A 184 4.40 16.59 -17.79
N LEU A 185 4.52 16.21 -16.51
CA LEU A 185 3.49 16.47 -15.52
C LEU A 185 3.31 17.97 -15.26
N LEU A 186 4.41 18.73 -15.15
CA LEU A 186 4.38 20.18 -14.99
C LEU A 186 3.67 20.85 -16.17
N ARG A 187 3.99 20.44 -17.42
CA ARG A 187 3.30 20.93 -18.61
C ARG A 187 1.80 20.65 -18.54
N ASN A 188 1.39 19.44 -18.17
CA ASN A 188 -0.01 19.06 -18.10
C ASN A 188 -0.80 19.96 -17.13
N VAL A 189 -0.21 20.31 -15.97
CA VAL A 189 -0.84 21.23 -14.99
C VAL A 189 -1.05 22.64 -15.56
N TYR A 190 -0.10 23.16 -16.33
CA TYR A 190 -0.21 24.50 -16.91
C TYR A 190 -1.07 24.55 -18.19
N CYS A 191 -1.12 23.46 -18.96
CA CYS A 191 -1.92 23.39 -20.19
C CYS A 191 -3.41 23.13 -19.94
N GLU A 192 -3.81 22.60 -18.79
CA GLU A 192 -5.22 22.35 -18.45
C GLU A 192 -5.98 23.59 -17.92
N LYS A 193 -5.54 24.81 -18.23
CA LYS A 193 -6.36 26.00 -17.97
C LYS A 193 -7.61 25.97 -18.87
N PRO A 194 -8.81 26.26 -18.33
CA PRO A 194 -10.02 26.43 -19.13
C PRO A 194 -9.91 27.61 -20.11
#